data_AF-A0A7Y6XI57-F1
#
_entry.id   AF-A0A7Y6XI57-F1
#
_cell.length_a   1.000
_cell.length_b   1.000
_cell.length_c   1.000
_cell.angle_alpha   90.00
_cell.angle_beta   90.00
_cell.angle_gamma   90.00
#
_symmetry.space_group_name_H-M   'P 1'
#
loop_
_entity.id
_entity.type
_entity.pdbx_description
1 polymer ?
#
loop_
_entity_poly.entity_id
_entity_poly.type
_entity_poly.pdbx_seq_one_letter_code
_entity_poly.pdbx_strand_id
1 'polypeptide(L)' 'MSQRPNVTKENDVWVLRIEKENGRIQEYRCATENQARQLALVMSKPDTGAPPRPPTPPR' A
#
# COMPACT_ATOMS: atom_id res chain seq x y z
N MET A 1 -14.99 -3.72 9.58
CA MET A 1 -14.88 -4.33 8.24
C MET A 1 -13.41 -4.40 7.90
N SER A 2 -12.86 -5.59 7.67
CA SER A 2 -11.43 -5.74 7.33
C SER A 2 -11.16 -5.05 6.00
N GLN A 3 -10.51 -3.88 6.03
CA GLN A 3 -9.99 -3.21 4.83
C GLN A 3 -9.00 -4.16 4.17
N ARG A 4 -9.46 -4.99 3.25
CA ARG A 4 -8.61 -5.97 2.56
C ARG A 4 -7.96 -5.26 1.38
N PRO A 5 -6.67 -4.91 1.44
CA PRO A 5 -5.98 -4.38 0.27
C PRO A 5 -5.97 -5.43 -0.83
N ASN A 6 -6.35 -5.03 -2.04
CA ASN A 6 -6.34 -5.89 -3.22
C ASN A 6 -5.20 -5.42 -4.15
N VAL A 7 -4.20 -6.26 -4.35
CA VAL A 7 -3.07 -5.99 -5.25
C VAL A 7 -3.26 -6.79 -6.53
N THR A 8 -3.34 -6.11 -7.66
CA THR A 8 -3.46 -6.68 -9.01
C THR A 8 -2.33 -6.19 -9.91
N LYS A 9 -2.04 -6.90 -11.00
CA LYS A 9 -1.11 -6.44 -12.05
C LYS A 9 -1.92 -6.10 -13.30
N GLU A 10 -1.87 -4.84 -13.74
CA GLU A 10 -2.58 -4.33 -14.93
C GLU A 10 -1.59 -3.60 -15.86
N ASN A 11 -1.49 -4.00 -17.13
CA ASN A 11 -0.62 -3.35 -18.13
C ASN A 11 0.84 -3.19 -17.66
N ASP A 12 1.41 -4.22 -17.04
CA ASP A 12 2.75 -4.20 -16.42
C ASP A 12 2.95 -3.27 -15.22
N VAL A 13 1.86 -2.66 -14.73
CA VAL A 13 1.85 -1.84 -13.52
C VAL A 13 1.12 -2.58 -12.41
N TRP A 14 1.60 -2.44 -11.18
CA TRP A 14 0.95 -3.02 -10.00
C TRP A 14 -0.07 -2.05 -9.44
N VAL A 15 -1.34 -2.46 -9.40
CA VAL A 15 -2.45 -1.66 -8.91
C VAL A 15 -2.87 -2.17 -7.54
N LEU A 16 -2.91 -1.29 -6.56
CA LEU A 16 -3.37 -1.55 -5.21
C LEU A 16 -4.69 -0.82 -5.00
N ARG A 17 -5.76 -1.57 -4.72
CA ARG A 17 -7.08 -1.03 -4.39
C ARG A 17 -7.38 -1.24 -2.92
N ILE A 18 -7.72 -0.18 -2.21
CA ILE A 18 -8.04 -0.23 -0.78
C ILE A 18 -9.36 0.49 -0.53
N GLU A 19 -10.30 -0.21 0.09
CA GLU A 19 -11.51 0.40 0.64
C GLU A 19 -11.17 1.11 1.96
N LYS A 20 -11.39 2.42 2.00
CA LYS A 20 -11.21 3.25 3.20
C LYS A 20 -12.46 3.19 4.06
N GLU A 21 -12.32 3.54 5.33
CA GLU A 21 -13.42 3.63 6.30
C GLU A 21 -14.54 4.59 5.87
N ASN A 22 -14.22 5.58 5.03
CA ASN A 22 -15.14 6.52 4.44
C ASN A 22 -15.97 5.93 3.28
N GLY A 23 -15.88 4.62 3.03
CA GLY A 23 -16.54 3.93 1.91
C GLY A 23 -15.94 4.28 0.53
N ARG A 24 -14.81 4.99 0.49
CA ARG A 24 -14.10 5.34 -0.75
C ARG A 24 -13.05 4.29 -1.09
N ILE A 25 -12.96 3.93 -2.35
CA ILE A 25 -11.88 3.08 -2.87
C ILE A 25 -10.74 3.99 -3.33
N GLN A 26 -9.54 3.75 -2.80
CA GLN A 26 -8.32 4.42 -3.22
C GLN A 26 -7.48 3.46 -4.06
N GLU A 27 -7.15 3.87 -5.28
CA GLU A 27 -6.30 3.11 -6.19
C GLU A 27 -4.89 3.71 -6.26
N TYR A 28 -3.89 2.90 -6.00
CA TYR A 28 -2.48 3.25 -6.13
C TYR A 28 -1.85 2.45 -7.27
N ARG A 29 -1.08 3.13 -8.12
CA ARG A 29 -0.35 2.50 -9.22
C ARG A 29 1.13 2.52 -8.91
N CYS A 30 1.73 1.34 -8.85
CA CYS A 30 3.10 1.09 -8.45
C CYS A 30 3.86 0.43 -9.61
N ALA A 31 5.13 0.75 -9.74
CA ALA A 31 5.96 0.13 -10.77
C ALA A 31 6.31 -1.34 -10.45
N THR A 32 6.28 -1.75 -9.17
CA THR A 32 6.71 -3.08 -8.73
C THR A 32 5.75 -3.70 -7.71
N GLU A 33 5.71 -5.04 -7.66
CA GLU A 33 4.88 -5.80 -6.72
C GLU A 33 5.22 -5.45 -5.28
N ASN A 34 6.53 -5.33 -5.00
CA ASN A 34 7.02 -5.04 -3.67
C ASN A 34 6.52 -3.67 -3.18
N GLN A 35 6.50 -2.65 -4.04
CA GLN A 35 5.90 -1.35 -3.67
C GLN A 35 4.41 -1.50 -3.33
N ALA A 36 3.65 -2.19 -4.17
CA ALA A 36 2.20 -2.37 -3.97
C ALA A 36 1.90 -3.14 -2.67
N ARG A 37 2.65 -4.21 -2.38
CA ARG A 37 2.51 -4.96 -1.11
C ARG A 37 2.93 -4.15 0.10
N GLN A 38 4.02 -3.39 0.03
CA GLN A 38 4.45 -2.52 1.13
C GLN A 38 3.40 -1.43 1.40
N LEU A 39 2.85 -0.80 0.37
CA LEU A 39 1.73 0.15 0.49
C LEU A 39 0.48 -0.50 1.09
N ALA A 40 0.14 -1.71 0.66
CA ALA A 40 -0.96 -2.49 1.23
C ALA A 40 -0.78 -2.68 2.75
N LEU A 41 0.42 -3.08 3.19
CA LEU A 41 0.75 -3.29 4.60
C LEU A 41 0.67 -2.00 5.43
N VAL A 42 1.17 -0.89 4.89
CA VAL A 42 1.12 0.43 5.56
C VAL A 42 -0.32 0.92 5.67
N MET A 43 -1.10 0.77 4.60
CA MET A 43 -2.47 1.29 4.53
C MET A 43 -3.51 0.42 5.24
N SER A 44 -3.21 -0.85 5.50
CA SER A 44 -4.07 -1.76 6.29
C SER A 44 -3.99 -1.50 7.79
N LYS A 45 -3.02 -0.70 8.24
CA LYS A 45 -2.92 -0.23 9.61
C LYS A 45 -3.71 1.09 9.71
N PRO A 46 -4.72 1.18 10.59
CA PRO A 46 -5.43 2.42 10.82
C PRO A 46 -4.45 3.44 11.39
N ASP A 47 -4.34 4.57 10.72
CA ASP A 47 -3.64 5.80 11.13
C ASP A 47 -2.33 5.61 11.93
N THR A 48 -1.23 5.33 11.22
CA THR A 48 0.10 5.69 11.74
C THR A 48 0.92 6.25 10.61
N GLY A 49 0.88 7.57 10.43
CA GLY A 49 1.65 8.31 9.43
C GLY A 49 3.16 8.27 9.66
N ALA A 50 3.78 7.09 9.55
CA ALA A 50 5.23 6.95 9.54
C ALA A 50 5.67 6.39 8.17
N PRO A 51 6.43 7.16 7.36
CA PRO A 51 7.10 6.57 6.20
C PRO A 51 8.04 5.45 6.69
N PRO A 52 8.28 4.40 5.89
CA PRO A 52 9.31 3.42 6.21
C PRO A 52 10.64 4.18 6.30
N ARG A 53 11.13 4.40 7.53
CA ARG A 53 12.47 4.94 7.74
C ARG A 53 13.43 3.96 7.07
N PRO A 54 14.24 4.37 6.07
CA PRO A 54 15.26 3.47 5.54
C PRO A 54 16.18 3.07 6.71
N PRO A 55 16.64 1.82 6.78
CA PRO A 55 17.61 1.42 7.79
C PRO A 55 18.86 2.28 7.58
N THR A 56 19.14 3.19 8.51
CA THR A 56 20.41 3.92 8.55
C THR A 56 21.53 2.89 8.72
N PRO A 57 22.51 2.82 7.80
CA PRO A 57 23.64 1.92 7.95
C PRO A 57 24.47 2.33 9.19
N PRO A 58 24.93 1.39 10.02
CA PRO A 58 25.93 1.69 11.05
C PRO A 58 27.25 2.07 10.38
N ARG A 59 27.83 3.20 10.80
CA ARG A 59 29.16 3.69 10.40
C ARG A 59 30.24 3.02 11.23
#